data_AF-C4KF45-F1
#
_entry.id   AF-C4KF45-F1
#
_cell.length_a   1.000
_cell.length_b   1.000
_cell.length_c   1.000
_cell.angle_alpha   90.00
_cell.angle_beta   90.00
_cell.angle_gamma   90.00
#
_symmetry.space_group_name_H-M   'P 1'
#
loop_
_entity.id
_entity.type
_entity.pdbx_description
1 polymer ?
#
loop_
_entity_poly.entity_id
_entity_poly.type
_entity_poly.pdbx_seq_one_letter_code
_entity_poly.pdbx_strand_id
1 'polypeptide(L)'
;MEPFYFKSYNRTVGIAHDVNELEKEIERLGKEDPACVEWHLEEGHIVAWLNYIGERGLAEMLRGVSDVKESLARIREFKALKSRQRKKSRYYNK
;
A
#
# COMPACT_ATOMS: atom_id res chain seq x y z
N MET A 1 7.12 -4.81 13.39
CA MET A 1 5.75 -4.98 12.86
C MET A 1 5.78 -6.15 11.90
N GLU A 2 4.73 -6.97 11.89
CA GLU A 2 4.63 -8.09 10.95
C GLU A 2 4.51 -7.59 9.50
N PRO A 3 5.18 -8.23 8.53
CA PRO A 3 5.07 -7.85 7.12
C PRO A 3 3.72 -8.28 6.55
N PHE A 4 3.32 -7.64 5.45
CA PHE A 4 2.21 -8.08 4.64
C PHE A 4 2.65 -9.20 3.71
N TYR A 5 1.90 -10.29 3.69
CA TYR A 5 2.14 -11.42 2.79
C TYR A 5 1.06 -11.45 1.72
N PHE A 6 1.45 -11.26 0.46
CA PHE A 6 0.57 -11.52 -0.68
C PHE A 6 0.45 -13.03 -0.85
N LYS A 7 -0.77 -13.55 -0.68
CA LYS A 7 -1.07 -14.97 -0.82
C LYS A 7 -1.96 -15.16 -2.04
N SER A 8 -1.49 -15.99 -2.96
CA SER A 8 -2.28 -16.51 -4.08
C SER A 8 -2.51 -17.99 -3.80
N TYR A 9 -3.76 -18.35 -3.51
CA TYR A 9 -4.13 -19.67 -2.98
C TYR A 9 -3.30 -20.02 -1.71
N ASN A 10 -2.63 -21.17 -1.70
CA ASN A 10 -1.84 -21.66 -0.57
C ASN A 10 -0.37 -21.23 -0.62
N ARG A 11 0.00 -20.26 -1.48
CA ARG A 11 1.39 -19.84 -1.66
C ARG A 11 1.54 -18.34 -1.41
N THR A 12 2.58 -17.99 -0.67
CA THR A 12 3.07 -16.61 -0.60
C THR A 12 3.79 -16.26 -1.91
N VAL A 13 3.30 -15.23 -2.59
CA VAL A 13 3.81 -14.75 -3.89
C VAL A 13 4.49 -13.39 -3.79
N GLY A 14 4.38 -12.70 -2.65
CA GLY A 14 5.03 -11.42 -2.39
C GLY A 14 5.04 -11.07 -0.90
N ILE A 15 5.95 -10.20 -0.50
CA ILE A 15 6.11 -9.75 0.90
C ILE A 15 6.43 -8.26 0.92
N ALA A 16 5.77 -7.50 1.78
CA ALA A 16 6.04 -6.08 1.99
C ALA A 16 6.20 -5.75 3.48
N HIS A 17 7.28 -5.07 3.84
CA HIS A 17 7.55 -4.63 5.21
C HIS A 17 7.17 -3.17 5.46
N ASP A 18 7.00 -2.38 4.39
CA ASP A 18 6.61 -0.99 4.44
C ASP A 18 5.80 -0.57 3.20
N VAL A 19 5.39 0.70 3.15
CA VAL A 19 4.61 1.26 2.04
C VAL A 19 5.37 1.26 0.71
N ASN A 20 6.71 1.36 0.72
CA ASN A 20 7.50 1.35 -0.51
C ASN A 20 7.58 -0.07 -1.09
N GLU A 21 7.77 -1.07 -0.24
CA GLU A 21 7.75 -2.47 -0.66
C GLU A 21 6.33 -2.87 -1.09
N LEU A 22 5.30 -2.39 -0.40
CA LEU A 22 3.90 -2.60 -0.81
C LEU A 22 3.65 -2.08 -2.23
N GLU A 23 4.10 -0.85 -2.55
CA GLU A 23 3.98 -0.29 -3.91
C GLU A 23 4.67 -1.17 -4.96
N LYS A 24 5.91 -1.60 -4.69
CA LYS A 24 6.70 -2.42 -5.61
C LYS A 24 6.04 -3.78 -5.86
N GLU A 25 5.55 -4.41 -4.80
CA GLU A 25 4.91 -5.73 -4.92
C GLU A 25 3.56 -5.64 -5.62
N ILE A 26 2.75 -4.60 -5.34
CA ILE A 26 1.52 -4.33 -6.10
C ILE A 26 1.83 -4.08 -7.58
N GLU A 27 2.90 -3.34 -7.90
CA GLU A 27 3.29 -3.07 -9.30
C GLU A 27 3.80 -4.32 -10.03
N ARG A 28 4.53 -5.19 -9.34
CA ARG A 28 5.02 -6.46 -9.89
C ARG A 28 3.88 -7.46 -10.07
N LEU A 29 3.15 -7.76 -8.99
CA LEU A 29 2.02 -8.69 -9.00
C LEU A 29 0.89 -8.18 -9.88
N GLY A 30 0.67 -6.87 -9.98
CA GLY A 30 -0.28 -6.29 -10.92
C GLY A 30 -0.04 -6.64 -12.39
N LYS A 31 1.18 -7.04 -12.75
CA LYS A 31 1.54 -7.53 -14.10
C LYS A 31 1.55 -9.05 -14.20
N GLU A 32 1.92 -9.73 -13.12
CA GLU A 32 2.12 -11.18 -13.08
C GLU A 32 0.87 -11.97 -12.66
N ASP A 33 0.14 -11.48 -11.64
CA ASP A 33 -1.06 -12.04 -11.03
C ASP A 33 -1.95 -10.92 -10.45
N PRO A 34 -2.64 -10.14 -11.31
CA PRO A 34 -3.48 -9.02 -10.86
C PRO A 34 -4.61 -9.48 -9.94
N ALA A 35 -5.17 -10.67 -10.14
CA ALA A 35 -6.26 -11.22 -9.34
C ALA A 35 -5.86 -11.38 -7.86
N CYS A 36 -4.61 -11.75 -7.56
CA CYS A 36 -4.12 -11.80 -6.18
C CYS A 36 -4.17 -10.41 -5.51
N VAL A 37 -3.73 -9.37 -6.22
CA VAL A 37 -3.73 -8.00 -5.70
C VAL A 37 -5.15 -7.49 -5.49
N GLU A 38 -6.01 -7.65 -6.52
CA GLU A 38 -7.41 -7.20 -6.49
C GLU A 38 -8.18 -7.89 -5.36
N TRP A 39 -8.00 -9.20 -5.18
CA TRP A 39 -8.61 -9.91 -4.05
C TRP A 39 -8.16 -9.35 -2.69
N HIS A 40 -6.87 -9.07 -2.49
CA HIS A 40 -6.38 -8.47 -1.24
C HIS A 40 -6.89 -7.03 -1.02
N LEU A 41 -7.17 -6.29 -2.10
CA LEU A 41 -7.77 -4.96 -2.05
C LEU A 41 -9.25 -5.05 -1.67
N GLU A 42 -10.02 -5.88 -2.38
CA GLU A 42 -11.46 -6.10 -2.18
C GLU A 42 -11.79 -6.58 -0.77
N GLU A 43 -11.05 -7.57 -0.26
CA GLU A 43 -11.21 -8.10 1.10
C GLU A 43 -10.69 -7.13 2.19
N GLY A 44 -10.07 -6.01 1.80
CA GLY A 44 -9.55 -5.01 2.73
C GLY A 44 -8.32 -5.46 3.52
N HIS A 45 -7.65 -6.54 3.09
CA HIS A 45 -6.45 -7.07 3.75
C HIS A 45 -5.32 -6.02 3.84
N ILE A 46 -5.09 -5.31 2.73
CA ILE A 46 -4.07 -4.25 2.66
C ILE A 46 -4.45 -3.08 3.59
N VAL A 47 -5.73 -2.69 3.61
CA VAL A 47 -6.25 -1.61 4.49
C VAL A 47 -6.08 -1.97 5.96
N ALA A 48 -6.38 -3.21 6.34
CA ALA A 48 -6.21 -3.69 7.71
C ALA A 48 -4.73 -3.65 8.14
N TRP A 49 -3.82 -4.11 7.28
CA TRP A 49 -2.39 -4.08 7.55
C TRP A 49 -1.84 -2.65 7.67
N LEU A 50 -2.25 -1.74 6.78
CA LEU A 50 -1.86 -0.33 6.85
C LEU A 50 -2.30 0.35 8.15
N ASN A 51 -3.52 0.05 8.62
CA ASN A 51 -3.99 0.51 9.92
C ASN A 51 -3.13 -0.04 11.07
N TYR A 52 -2.77 -1.33 11.00
CA TYR A 52 -1.93 -1.98 11.99
C TYR A 52 -0.52 -1.35 12.09
N ILE A 53 0.10 -1.01 10.96
CA ILE A 53 1.43 -0.36 10.96
C ILE A 53 1.40 1.15 11.20
N GLY A 54 0.20 1.73 11.38
CA GLY A 54 0.00 3.14 11.69
C GLY A 54 -0.09 4.08 10.47
N GLU A 55 -0.14 3.56 9.25
CA GLU A 55 -0.30 4.33 8.00
C GLU A 55 -1.79 4.62 7.70
N ARG A 56 -2.50 5.15 8.70
CA ARG A 56 -3.96 5.36 8.69
C ARG A 56 -4.43 6.22 7.53
N GLY A 57 -3.67 7.25 7.17
CA GLY A 57 -4.01 8.13 6.03
C GLY A 57 -4.06 7.37 4.71
N LEU A 58 -3.10 6.47 4.47
CA LEU A 58 -3.10 5.62 3.28
C LEU A 58 -4.21 4.55 3.36
N ALA A 59 -4.46 4.01 4.56
CA ALA A 59 -5.53 3.04 4.77
C ALA A 59 -6.91 3.61 4.38
N GLU A 60 -7.19 4.86 4.74
CA GLU A 60 -8.42 5.55 4.31
C GLU A 60 -8.45 5.80 2.80
N MET A 61 -7.32 6.19 2.20
CA MET A 61 -7.24 6.42 0.74
C MET A 61 -7.46 5.14 -0.09
N LEU A 62 -7.19 3.97 0.47
CA LEU A 62 -7.40 2.66 -0.16
C LEU A 62 -8.72 1.99 0.22
N ARG A 63 -9.52 2.59 1.10
CA ARG A 63 -10.81 2.02 1.52
C ARG A 63 -11.75 1.92 0.32
N GLY A 64 -12.19 0.69 0.02
CA GLY A 64 -13.12 0.42 -1.09
C GLY A 64 -12.48 0.43 -2.49
N VAL A 65 -11.16 0.58 -2.58
CA VAL A 65 -10.42 0.39 -3.85
C VAL A 65 -10.35 -1.10 -4.13
N SER A 66 -10.64 -1.51 -5.37
CA SER A 66 -10.58 -2.90 -5.81
C SER A 66 -9.66 -3.14 -7.01
N ASP A 67 -9.15 -2.09 -7.67
CA ASP A 67 -8.32 -2.23 -8.86
C ASP A 67 -6.85 -1.86 -8.63
N VAL A 68 -5.96 -2.56 -9.34
CA VAL A 68 -4.50 -2.38 -9.23
C VAL A 68 -4.06 -0.97 -9.59
N LYS A 69 -4.62 -0.35 -10.63
CA LYS A 69 -4.15 0.94 -11.14
C LYS A 69 -4.50 2.07 -10.18
N GLU A 70 -5.73 2.08 -9.67
CA GLU A 70 -6.19 3.02 -8.65
C GLU A 70 -5.38 2.86 -7.38
N SER A 71 -5.15 1.63 -6.91
CA SER A 71 -4.37 1.41 -5.68
C SER A 71 -2.96 2.01 -5.78
N LEU A 72 -2.26 1.79 -6.91
CA LEU A 72 -0.96 2.39 -7.18
C LEU A 72 -1.02 3.92 -7.24
N ALA A 73 -2.06 4.48 -7.87
CA ALA A 73 -2.23 5.93 -7.94
C ALA A 73 -2.38 6.55 -6.54
N ARG A 74 -3.22 5.95 -5.68
CA ARG A 74 -3.44 6.41 -4.29
C ARG A 74 -2.18 6.30 -3.44
N ILE A 75 -1.43 5.20 -3.58
CA ILE A 75 -0.15 5.02 -2.86
C ILE A 75 0.86 6.10 -3.25
N ARG A 76 1.00 6.36 -4.57
CA ARG A 76 1.93 7.38 -5.08
C ARG A 76 1.53 8.79 -4.65
N GLU A 77 0.24 9.10 -4.68
CA GLU A 77 -0.32 10.36 -4.18
C GLU A 77 0.00 10.55 -2.69
N PHE A 78 -0.28 9.53 -1.86
CA PHE A 78 0.03 9.56 -0.44
C PHE A 78 1.52 9.84 -0.17
N LYS A 79 2.41 9.14 -0.87
CA LYS A 79 3.87 9.36 -0.76
C LYS A 79 4.26 10.78 -1.14
N ALA A 80 3.67 11.33 -2.20
CA ALA A 80 3.92 12.71 -2.61
C ALA A 80 3.47 13.71 -1.53
N LEU A 81 2.28 13.53 -0.95
CA LEU A 81 1.77 14.36 0.16
C LEU A 81 2.66 14.28 1.40
N LYS A 82 3.05 13.07 1.83
CA LYS A 82 3.92 12.84 2.99
C LYS A 82 5.30 13.50 2.81
N SER A 83 5.84 13.47 1.60
CA SER A 83 7.11 14.13 1.28
C SER A 83 7.04 15.66 1.41
N ARG A 84 5.92 16.26 0.97
CA ARG A 84 5.68 17.72 1.06
C ARG A 84 5.54 18.16 2.52
N GLN A 85 4.81 17.40 3.34
CA GLN A 85 4.68 17.69 4.76
C GLN A 85 6.03 17.66 5.49
N ARG A 86 6.87 16.64 5.24
CA ARG A 86 8.23 16.57 5.83
C ARG A 86 9.10 17.78 5.45
N LYS A 87 9.03 18.25 4.20
CA LYS A 87 9.75 19.46 3.76
C LYS A 87 9.28 20.71 4.50
N LYS A 88 7.96 20.86 4.66
CA LYS A 88 7.35 22.00 5.38
C LYS A 88 7.81 22.03 6.84
N SER A 89 7.72 20.93 7.58
CA SER A 89 8.16 20.87 8.98
C SER A 89 9.64 21.19 9.16
N ARG A 90 10.50 20.76 8.24
CA ARG A 90 11.95 21.06 8.28
C ARG A 90 12.25 22.55 8.06
N TYR A 91 11.42 23.25 7.29
CA TYR A 91 11.58 24.68 7.04
C TYR A 91 11.22 25.53 8.27
N TYR A 92 10.17 25.18 9.00
CA TYR A 92 9.73 25.93 10.19
C TYR A 92 10.56 25.67 11.46
N ASN A 93 11.34 24.57 11.50
CA ASN A 93 12.20 24.22 12.64
C ASN A 93 13.65 24.74 12.49
N LYS A 94 13.89 25.66 11.56
CA LYS A 94 15.16 26.37 11.36
C LYS A 94 15.01 27.81 11.80
#